data_AF-A0A4V3UMS9-F1
#
_entry.id   AF-A0A4V3UMS9-F1
#
_cell.length_a   1.000
_cell.length_b   1.000
_cell.length_c   1.000
_cell.angle_alpha   90.00
_cell.angle_beta   90.00
_cell.angle_gamma   90.00
#
_symmetry.space_group_name_H-M   'P 1'
#
loop_
_entity.id
_entity.type
_entity.pdbx_description
1 polymer ?
#
loop_
_entity_poly.entity_id
_entity_poly.type
_entity_poly.pdbx_seq_one_letter_code
_entity_poly.pdbx_strand_id
1 'polypeptide(L)' 'MWFPLKEGVFDVNPNIEYCKGANEKKEDILWDALEQSWSQIREDIQDALIKSMKKRVEAVLEAKGWYTKY' A
#
# COMPACT_ATOMS: atom_id res chain seq x y z
N MET A 1 -4.02 -0.29 -3.25
CA MET A 1 -3.44 0.78 -2.41
C MET A 1 -2.28 0.29 -1.56
N TRP A 2 -2.39 -0.87 -0.90
CA TRP A 2 -1.31 -1.33 -0.01
C TRP A 2 0.06 -1.50 -0.69
N PHE A 3 0.09 -2.07 -1.90
CA PHE A 3 1.33 -2.25 -2.65
C PHE A 3 2.08 -0.93 -2.93
N PRO A 4 1.49 0.07 -3.61
CA PRO A 4 2.18 1.34 -3.88
C PRO A 4 2.51 2.13 -2.61
N LEU A 5 1.68 2.07 -1.57
CA LEU A 5 1.97 2.71 -0.28
C LEU A 5 3.25 2.15 0.34
N LYS A 6 3.42 0.82 0.34
CA LYS A 6 4.63 0.18 0.86
C LYS A 6 5.87 0.52 0.05
N GLU A 7 5.79 0.46 -1.28
CA GLU A 7 6.92 0.85 -2.13
C GLU A 7 7.32 2.31 -1.85
N GLY A 8 6.34 3.22 -1.80
CA GLY A 8 6.60 4.62 -1.51
C GLY A 8 7.21 4.87 -0.12
N VAL A 9 6.96 4.02 0.89
CA VAL A 9 7.62 4.12 2.20
C VAL A 9 9.12 3.90 2.06
N PHE A 10 9.54 2.92 1.26
CA PHE A 10 10.95 2.66 0.99
C PHE A 10 11.56 3.71 0.05
N ASP A 11 10.77 4.30 -0.86
CA ASP A 11 11.24 5.38 -1.71
C ASP A 11 11.50 6.67 -0.91
N VAL A 12 10.59 7.02 0.01
CA VAL A 12 10.71 8.19 0.87
C VAL A 12 11.77 8.00 1.95
N ASN A 13 11.90 6.79 2.51
CA ASN A 13 12.91 6.47 3.50
C ASN A 13 13.60 5.12 3.20
N PRO A 14 14.63 5.11 2.34
CA PRO A 14 15.31 3.87 1.92
C PRO A 14 15.97 3.09 3.05
N ASN A 15 16.28 3.75 4.16
CA ASN A 15 16.97 3.14 5.29
C ASN A 15 16.04 2.85 6.48
N ILE A 16 14.72 2.82 6.25
CA ILE A 16 13.72 2.68 7.31
C ILE A 16 13.89 1.39 8.14
N GLU A 17 14.38 0.31 7.52
CA GLU A 17 14.67 -0.96 8.21
C GLU A 17 15.80 -0.84 9.24
N TYR A 18 16.70 0.13 9.05
CA TYR A 18 17.84 0.36 9.93
C TYR A 18 17.55 1.39 11.02
N CYS A 19 16.31 1.86 11.15
CA CYS A 19 15.94 2.81 12.19
C CYS A 19 16.20 2.22 13.59
N LYS A 20 17.00 2.95 14.38
CA LYS A 20 17.36 2.60 15.76
C LYS A 20 16.63 3.51 16.74
N GLY A 21 16.27 2.96 17.89
CA GLY A 21 15.58 3.70 18.96
C GLY A 21 14.58 2.84 19.70
N ALA A 22 13.91 3.45 20.69
CA ALA A 22 12.73 2.90 21.33
C ALA A 22 11.59 2.72 20.30
N ASN A 23 10.63 1.85 20.62
CA ASN A 23 9.53 1.53 19.70
C ASN A 23 8.73 2.76 19.29
N GLU A 24 8.42 3.67 20.22
CA GLU A 24 7.72 4.93 19.94
C GLU A 24 8.40 5.73 18.81
N LYS A 25 9.73 5.89 18.90
CA LYS A 25 10.50 6.59 17.87
C LYS A 25 10.47 5.88 16.51
N LYS A 26 10.41 4.55 16.49
CA LYS A 26 10.30 3.78 15.23
C LYS A 26 8.91 3.92 14.64
N GLU A 27 7.88 3.94 15.48
CA GLU A 27 6.50 4.18 15.06
C GLU A 27 6.36 5.57 14.44
N ASP A 28 6.88 6.62 15.08
CA ASP A 28 6.87 7.98 14.53
C ASP A 28 7.52 8.05 13.15
N ILE A 29 8.72 7.46 13.01
CA ILE A 29 9.43 7.45 11.72
C ILE A 29 8.63 6.70 10.64
N LEU A 30 8.00 5.58 11.01
CA LEU A 30 7.18 4.82 10.09
C LEU A 30 5.92 5.60 9.69
N TRP A 31 5.33 6.33 10.64
CA TRP A 31 4.13 7.12 10.41
C TRP A 31 4.42 8.29 9.47
N ASP A 32 5.51 9.02 9.70
CA ASP A 32 5.95 10.11 8.82
C ASP A 32 6.21 9.62 7.39
N ALA A 33 6.85 8.45 7.25
CA ALA A 33 7.11 7.85 5.93
C ALA A 33 5.83 7.40 5.24
N LEU A 34 4.87 6.85 6.00
CA LEU A 34 3.55 6.46 5.47
C LEU A 34 2.73 7.66 5.01
N GLU A 35 2.72 8.75 5.78
CA GLU A 35 2.00 9.97 5.42
C GLU A 35 2.56 10.59 4.14
N GLN A 36 3.89 10.70 4.06
CA GLN A 36 4.56 11.21 2.85
C GLN A 36 4.31 10.29 1.65
N SER A 37 4.48 8.97 1.80
CA SER A 37 4.21 8.00 0.75
C SER A 37 2.76 8.10 0.26
N TRP A 38 1.79 8.19 1.18
CA TRP A 38 0.38 8.35 0.85
C TRP A 38 0.11 9.62 0.02
N SER A 39 0.72 10.74 0.39
CA SER A 39 0.57 12.01 -0.34
C SER A 39 1.09 11.97 -1.78
N GLN A 40 2.02 11.05 -2.06
CA GLN A 40 2.63 10.88 -3.38
C GLN A 40 1.91 9.86 -4.27
N ILE A 41 0.91 9.14 -3.75
CA ILE A 41 0.16 8.18 -4.56
C ILE A 41 -0.66 8.93 -5.61
N ARG A 42 -0.24 8.78 -6.86
CA ARG A 42 -0.90 9.40 -8.02
C ARG A 42 -2.36 8.94 -8.14
N GLU A 43 -3.21 9.87 -8.56
CA GLU A 43 -4.66 9.66 -8.70
C GLU A 43 -5.00 8.55 -9.73
N ASP A 44 -4.17 8.39 -10.78
CA ASP A 44 -4.35 7.35 -11.80
C ASP A 44 -4.29 5.92 -11.22
N ILE A 45 -3.53 5.70 -10.14
CA ILE A 45 -3.47 4.43 -9.42
C ILE A 45 -4.80 4.16 -8.70
N GLN A 46 -5.42 5.19 -8.13
CA GLN A 46 -6.70 5.09 -7.44
C GLN A 46 -7.81 4.74 -8.44
N ASP A 47 -7.84 5.45 -9.58
CA ASP A 47 -8.75 5.18 -10.68
C ASP A 47 -8.60 3.76 -11.23
N ALA A 48 -7.36 3.31 -11.45
CA ALA A 48 -7.09 1.96 -11.93
C ALA A 48 -7.60 0.90 -10.94
N LEU A 49 -7.43 1.14 -9.63
CA LEU A 49 -7.94 0.24 -8.60
C LEU A 49 -9.47 0.15 -8.64
N ILE A 50 -10.16 1.30 -8.68
CA ILE A 50 -11.63 1.35 -8.75
C ILE A 50 -12.12 0.62 -10.01
N LYS A 51 -11.53 0.92 -11.18
CA LYS A 51 -11.87 0.27 -12.45
C LYS A 51 -11.64 -1.25 -12.40
N SER A 52 -10.64 -1.71 -11.64
CA SER A 52 -10.35 -3.14 -11.49
C SER A 52 -11.37 -3.89 -10.63
N MET A 53 -12.13 -3.21 -9.76
CA MET A 53 -13.04 -3.86 -8.80
C MET A 53 -14.07 -4.76 -9.46
N LYS A 54 -14.61 -4.35 -10.61
CA LYS A 54 -15.55 -5.18 -11.37
C LYS A 54 -14.95 -6.55 -11.71
N LYS A 55 -13.72 -6.58 -12.23
CA LYS A 55 -13.00 -7.82 -12.59
C LYS A 55 -12.68 -8.68 -11.37
N ARG A 56 -12.40 -8.06 -10.22
CA ARG A 56 -12.14 -8.77 -8.95
C ARG A 56 -13.39 -9.49 -8.48
N VAL A 57 -14.54 -8.82 -8.52
CA VAL A 57 -15.83 -9.42 -8.17
C VAL A 57 -16.18 -10.57 -9.12
N GLU A 58 -16.01 -10.37 -10.43
CA GLU A 58 -16.21 -11.44 -11.43
C GLU A 58 -15.34 -12.67 -11.12
N ALA A 59 -14.05 -12.47 -10.80
CA ALA A 59 -13.16 -13.56 -10.42
C ALA A 59 -13.60 -14.31 -9.15
N VAL A 60 -14.16 -13.61 -8.16
CA VAL A 60 -14.69 -14.25 -6.94
C VAL A 60 -15.94 -15.08 -7.25
N LEU A 61 -16.80 -14.59 -8.14
CA LEU A 61 -17.98 -15.34 -8.60
C LEU A 61 -17.58 -16.62 -9.33
N GLU A 62 -16.62 -16.53 -10.25
CA GLU A 62 -16.07 -17.69 -10.96
C GLU A 62 -15.42 -18.70 -10.00
N ALA A 63 -14.71 -18.20 -8.98
CA ALA A 63 -14.12 -19.00 -7.91
C ALA A 63 -15.15 -19.54 -6.90
N LYS A 64 -16.46 -19.28 -7.09
CA LYS A 64 -17.53 -19.67 -6.16
C LYS A 64 -17.27 -19.21 -4.72
N GLY A 65 -16.73 -18.01 -4.57
CA GLY A 65 -16.40 -17.41 -3.27
C GLY A 65 -15.02 -17.78 -2.73
N TRP A 66 -14.21 -18.59 -3.42
CA TRP A 66 -12.82 -18.86 -3.03
C TRP A 66 -11.88 -17.69 -3.36
N TYR A 67 -10.68 -17.74 -2.75
CA TYR A 67 -9.61 -16.77 -2.98
C TYR A 67 -9.23 -16.66 -4.46
N THR A 68 -8.92 -15.44 -4.87
CA THR A 68 -8.45 -15.14 -6.22
C THR A 68 -7.05 -14.53 -6.17
N LYS A 69 -6.42 -14.32 -7.33
CA LYS A 69 -5.08 -13.71 -7.43
C LYS A 69 -5.01 -12.22 -7.03
N TYR A 70 -6.15 -11.58 -6.78
CA TYR A 70 -6.29 -10.13 -6.59
C TYR A 70 -6.21 -9.70 -5.13
#